data_AF-A0A5M4ATX2-F1
#
_entry.id   AF-A0A5M4ATX2-F1
#
_cell.length_a   1.000
_cell.length_b   1.000
_cell.length_c   1.000
_cell.angle_alpha   90.00
_cell.angle_beta   90.00
_cell.angle_gamma   90.00
#
_symmetry.space_group_name_H-M   'P 1'
#
loop_
_entity.id
_entity.type
_entity.pdbx_description
1 polymer ?
#
loop_
_entity_poly.entity_id
_entity_poly.type
_entity_poly.pdbx_seq_one_letter_code
_entity_poly.pdbx_strand_id
1 'polypeptide(L)'
;MLEIWTGEPAVMSTEPGSRFSLWDGAISGENVEFEQDMRIVQKWHFGEDEDSVVTIKLHPDKGGTSMEVHQTNIPEGAFDNMKSGWEEDYYGSLAELFM
;
A
#
# COMPACT_ATOMS: atom_id res chain seq x y z
N MET A 1 -4.08 0.92 14.84
CA MET A 1 -3.35 2.13 14.41
C MET A 1 -3.16 2.10 12.88
N LEU A 2 -4.26 1.83 12.16
CA LEU A 2 -4.36 1.96 10.71
C LEU A 2 -5.60 2.78 10.34
N GLU A 3 -6.60 2.85 11.22
CA GLU A 3 -7.79 3.69 11.05
C GLU A 3 -7.51 5.20 11.20
N ILE A 4 -6.30 5.60 11.60
CA ILE A 4 -5.98 7.01 11.94
C ILE A 4 -5.74 7.87 10.69
N TRP A 5 -5.28 7.26 9.59
CA TRP A 5 -4.97 7.92 8.31
C TRP A 5 -5.92 7.54 7.16
N THR A 6 -6.66 6.43 7.24
CA THR A 6 -7.64 6.06 6.21
C THR A 6 -8.99 6.75 6.40
N GLY A 7 -9.29 7.26 7.61
CA GLY A 7 -10.60 7.81 7.97
C GLY A 7 -11.74 6.78 8.07
N GLU A 8 -11.47 5.54 7.65
CA GLU A 8 -12.40 4.42 7.47
C GLU A 8 -11.77 3.11 8.00
N PRO A 9 -12.56 2.07 8.34
CA PRO A 9 -12.05 0.82 8.90
C PRO A 9 -11.05 0.14 7.95
N ALA A 10 -9.88 -0.17 8.50
CA ALA A 10 -8.78 -0.84 7.81
C ALA A 10 -8.46 -2.17 8.47
N VAL A 11 -8.44 -3.25 7.69
CA VAL A 11 -8.03 -4.59 8.11
C VAL A 11 -6.64 -4.84 7.53
N MET A 12 -5.64 -5.05 8.37
CA MET A 12 -4.29 -5.40 7.92
C MET A 12 -3.65 -6.33 8.94
N SER A 13 -2.89 -7.30 8.45
CA SER A 13 -2.03 -8.16 9.25
C SER A 13 -0.61 -8.11 8.67
N THR A 14 0.37 -8.40 9.50
CA THR A 14 1.79 -8.50 9.10
C THR A 14 2.17 -9.93 8.74
N GLU A 15 1.24 -10.88 8.78
CA GLU A 15 1.48 -12.27 8.41
C GLU A 15 1.45 -12.45 6.88
N PRO A 16 2.48 -13.06 6.27
CA PRO A 16 2.41 -13.49 4.87
C PRO A 16 1.21 -14.43 4.63
N GLY A 17 0.51 -14.23 3.52
CA GLY A 17 -0.74 -14.89 3.16
C GLY A 17 -2.00 -14.29 3.80
N SER A 18 -1.86 -13.26 4.64
CA SER A 18 -3.01 -12.59 5.25
C SER A 18 -3.69 -11.63 4.28
N ARG A 19 -5.01 -11.51 4.38
CA ARG A 19 -5.78 -10.53 3.60
C ARG A 19 -5.72 -9.15 4.25
N PHE A 20 -5.74 -8.12 3.43
CA PHE A 20 -5.89 -6.75 3.86
C PHE A 20 -7.03 -6.05 3.11
N SER A 21 -7.60 -5.04 3.76
CA SER A 21 -8.69 -4.21 3.26
C SER A 21 -8.49 -2.80 3.79
N LEU A 22 -8.44 -1.80 2.91
CA LEU A 22 -8.25 -0.39 3.23
C LEU A 22 -9.39 0.42 2.60
N TRP A 23 -9.71 1.57 3.19
CA TRP A 23 -10.81 2.46 2.75
C TRP A 23 -12.14 1.73 2.54
N ASP A 24 -12.63 1.05 3.58
CA ASP A 24 -13.89 0.27 3.56
C ASP A 24 -13.99 -0.78 2.43
N GLY A 25 -12.84 -1.32 2.01
CA GLY A 25 -12.77 -2.32 0.94
C GLY A 25 -12.64 -1.76 -0.46
N ALA A 26 -12.46 -0.44 -0.61
CA ALA A 26 -12.08 0.15 -1.90
C ALA A 26 -10.74 -0.40 -2.40
N ILE A 27 -9.82 -0.68 -1.47
CA ILE A 27 -8.59 -1.41 -1.74
C ILE A 27 -8.64 -2.69 -0.93
N SER A 28 -8.52 -3.84 -1.59
CA SER A 28 -8.43 -5.12 -0.90
C SER A 28 -7.41 -6.01 -1.57
N GLY A 29 -6.88 -6.97 -0.82
CA GLY A 29 -5.75 -7.73 -1.29
C GLY A 29 -5.22 -8.76 -0.32
N GLU A 30 -4.03 -9.27 -0.63
CA GLU A 30 -3.29 -10.23 0.17
C GLU A 30 -1.83 -9.77 0.37
N ASN A 31 -1.34 -9.86 1.60
CA ASN A 31 0.07 -9.69 1.90
C ASN A 31 0.82 -10.93 1.45
N VAL A 32 1.71 -10.81 0.47
CA VAL A 32 2.53 -11.93 -0.03
C VAL A 32 3.78 -12.09 0.82
N GLU A 33 4.43 -10.98 1.16
CA GLU A 33 5.69 -10.96 1.90
C GLU A 33 5.67 -9.77 2.84
N PHE A 34 6.15 -9.96 4.06
CA PHE A 34 6.29 -8.90 5.04
C PHE A 34 7.60 -9.08 5.77
N GLU A 35 8.51 -8.13 5.58
CA GLU A 35 9.73 -7.98 6.33
C GLU A 35 9.64 -6.67 7.10
N GLN A 36 9.53 -6.80 8.42
CA GLN A 36 9.37 -5.65 9.30
C GLN A 36 10.49 -4.63 9.06
N ASP A 37 10.09 -3.36 8.93
CA ASP A 37 10.97 -2.20 8.74
C ASP A 37 11.86 -2.23 7.49
N MET A 38 11.62 -3.16 6.56
CA MET A 38 12.44 -3.32 5.35
C MET A 38 11.60 -3.40 4.07
N ARG A 39 10.59 -4.29 4.03
CA ARG A 39 9.91 -4.60 2.77
C ARG A 39 8.52 -5.16 2.99
N ILE A 40 7.59 -4.76 2.13
CA ILE A 40 6.22 -5.27 2.08
C ILE A 40 5.90 -5.61 0.62
N VAL A 41 5.39 -6.80 0.37
CA VAL A 41 4.87 -7.22 -0.94
C VAL A 41 3.41 -7.57 -0.79
N GLN A 42 2.56 -6.92 -1.57
CA GLN A 42 1.11 -7.05 -1.53
C GLN A 42 0.56 -7.32 -2.92
N LYS A 43 -0.49 -8.12 -2.99
CA LYS A 43 -1.35 -8.26 -4.15
C LYS A 43 -2.62 -7.47 -3.92
N TRP A 44 -2.98 -6.59 -4.84
CA TRP A 44 -4.17 -5.78 -4.77
C TRP A 44 -5.16 -6.30 -5.80
N HIS A 45 -6.37 -6.65 -5.35
CA HIS A 45 -7.43 -7.21 -6.18
C HIS A 45 -8.21 -6.09 -6.89
N PHE A 46 -8.34 -6.17 -8.21
CA PHE A 46 -9.13 -5.26 -9.04
C PHE A 46 -10.46 -5.90 -9.47
N GLY A 47 -11.13 -6.58 -8.55
CA GLY A 47 -12.43 -7.21 -8.82
C GLY A 47 -12.32 -8.37 -9.81
N GLU A 48 -12.77 -8.15 -11.05
CA GLU A 48 -12.69 -9.15 -12.14
C GLU A 48 -11.40 -9.06 -12.96
N ASP A 49 -10.63 -7.98 -12.81
CA ASP A 49 -9.34 -7.79 -13.47
C ASP A 49 -8.22 -8.56 -12.77
N GLU A 50 -7.07 -8.67 -13.44
CA GLU A 50 -5.88 -9.29 -12.84
C GLU A 50 -5.38 -8.53 -11.62
N ASP A 51 -4.89 -9.27 -10.63
CA ASP A 51 -4.30 -8.69 -9.43
C ASP A 51 -3.04 -7.89 -9.76
N SER A 52 -2.95 -6.68 -9.21
CA SER A 52 -1.71 -5.92 -9.26
C SER A 52 -0.78 -6.34 -8.13
N VAL A 53 0.54 -6.26 -8.37
CA VAL A 53 1.55 -6.57 -7.34
C VAL A 53 2.25 -5.29 -6.94
N VAL A 54 2.07 -4.88 -5.68
CA VAL A 54 2.73 -3.75 -5.04
C VAL A 54 3.91 -4.25 -4.22
N THR A 55 5.09 -3.68 -4.42
CA THR A 55 6.25 -3.87 -3.55
C THR A 55 6.65 -2.52 -2.96
N ILE A 56 6.60 -2.41 -1.64
CA ILE A 56 7.05 -1.26 -0.88
C ILE A 56 8.37 -1.65 -0.22
N LYS A 57 9.41 -0.86 -0.41
CA LYS A 57 10.68 -1.01 0.30
C LYS A 57 10.95 0.23 1.12
N LEU A 58 11.42 0.01 2.34
CA LEU A 58 11.81 1.06 3.25
C LEU A 58 13.33 1.01 3.38
N HIS A 59 13.95 2.16 3.13
CA HIS A 59 15.38 2.33 3.23
C HIS A 59 15.69 3.38 4.30
N PRO A 60 16.56 3.10 5.26
CA PRO A 60 17.03 4.12 6.18
C PRO A 60 17.80 5.17 5.39
N ASP A 61 17.41 6.44 5.52
CA ASP A 61 18.07 7.58 4.88
C ASP A 61 18.45 8.65 5.92
N LYS A 62 19.37 9.54 5.58
CA LYS A 62 20.02 10.46 6.52
C LYS A 62 19.03 11.46 7.15
N GLY A 63 18.42 11.05 8.25
CA GLY A 63 17.45 11.83 9.03
C GLY A 63 15.99 11.39 8.86
N GLY A 64 15.72 10.29 8.14
CA GLY A 64 14.36 9.79 7.92
C GLY A 64 14.33 8.41 7.25
N THR A 65 13.22 8.10 6.59
CA THR A 65 13.03 6.85 5.85
C THR A 65 12.68 7.16 4.40
N SER A 66 13.44 6.60 3.47
CA SER A 66 13.09 6.62 2.04
C SER A 66 12.16 5.45 1.75
N MET A 67 11.04 5.71 1.08
CA MET A 67 10.07 4.68 0.68
C MET A 67 10.09 4.55 -0.85
N GLU A 68 10.41 3.35 -1.35
CA GLU A 68 10.34 2.98 -2.76
C GLU A 68 9.07 2.14 -2.96
N VAL A 69 8.18 2.58 -3.85
CA VAL A 69 6.97 1.84 -4.23
C VAL A 69 7.08 1.40 -5.67
N HIS A 70 6.90 0.10 -5.91
CA HIS A 70 6.88 -0.48 -7.24
C HIS A 70 5.61 -1.31 -7.40
N GLN A 71 4.66 -0.80 -8.18
CA GLN A 71 3.41 -1.49 -8.48
C GLN A 71 3.40 -1.93 -9.95
N THR A 72 3.04 -3.18 -10.18
CA THR A 72 3.00 -3.81 -11.51
C THR A 72 1.66 -4.49 -11.74
N ASN A 73 1.34 -4.74 -13.01
CA ASN A 73 0.07 -5.35 -13.42
C ASN A 73 -1.16 -4.50 -13.03
N ILE A 74 -1.03 -3.18 -13.15
CA ILE A 74 -2.16 -2.26 -12.96
C ILE A 74 -2.95 -2.20 -14.27
N PRO A 75 -4.29 -2.37 -14.23
CA PRO A 75 -5.14 -2.14 -15.39
C PRO A 75 -4.94 -0.73 -15.96
N GLU A 76 -4.90 -0.59 -17.30
CA GLU A 76 -4.63 0.70 -17.97
C GLU A 76 -5.61 1.80 -17.53
N GLY A 77 -6.89 1.45 -17.34
CA GLY A 77 -7.92 2.37 -16.85
C GLY A 77 -7.77 2.80 -15.38
N ALA A 78 -6.97 2.09 -14.59
CA ALA A 78 -6.72 2.38 -13.18
C ALA A 78 -5.35 3.03 -12.94
N PHE A 79 -4.44 3.02 -13.93
CA PHE A 79 -3.06 3.48 -13.77
C PHE A 79 -2.96 4.93 -13.29
N ASP A 80 -3.67 5.86 -13.95
CA ASP A 80 -3.63 7.28 -13.58
C ASP A 80 -4.20 7.52 -12.18
N ASN A 81 -5.27 6.80 -11.82
CA ASN A 81 -5.87 6.89 -10.49
C ASN A 81 -4.94 6.35 -9.40
N MET A 82 -4.32 5.19 -9.64
CA MET A 82 -3.33 4.62 -8.71
C MET A 82 -2.13 5.53 -8.54
N LYS A 83 -1.61 6.11 -9.63
CA LYS A 83 -0.47 7.03 -9.57
C LYS A 83 -0.80 8.24 -8.70
N SER A 84 -1.94 8.89 -8.93
CA SER A 84 -2.38 10.02 -8.12
C SER A 84 -2.62 9.64 -6.66
N GLY A 85 -3.24 8.48 -6.39
CA GLY A 85 -3.44 8.00 -5.02
C GLY A 85 -2.13 7.72 -4.28
N TRP A 86 -1.10 7.21 -4.96
CA TRP A 86 0.22 7.04 -4.36
C TRP A 86 0.91 8.36 -4.02
N GLU A 87 0.84 9.35 -4.92
CA GLU A 87 1.48 10.65 -4.73
C GLU A 87 0.75 11.52 -3.69
N GLU A 88 -0.58 11.57 -3.75
CA GLU A 88 -1.40 12.50 -2.95
C GLU A 88 -1.86 11.87 -1.63
N ASP A 89 -2.49 10.69 -1.68
CA ASP A 89 -3.13 10.10 -0.50
C ASP A 89 -2.16 9.26 0.33
N TYR A 90 -1.35 8.43 -0.31
CA TYR A 90 -0.47 7.49 0.39
C TYR A 90 0.81 8.17 0.88
N TYR A 91 1.61 8.74 -0.02
CA TYR A 91 2.84 9.43 0.37
C TYR A 91 2.53 10.70 1.16
N GLY A 92 1.54 11.49 0.73
CA GLY A 92 1.13 12.71 1.44
C GLY A 92 0.71 12.42 2.88
N SER A 93 -0.22 11.47 3.10
CA SER A 93 -0.69 11.15 4.45
C SER A 93 0.39 10.47 5.32
N LEU A 94 1.23 9.62 4.74
CA LEU A 94 2.35 9.01 5.47
C LEU A 94 3.41 10.04 5.87
N ALA A 95 3.73 10.98 4.98
CA ALA A 95 4.66 12.07 5.25
C ALA A 95 4.11 13.02 6.32
N GLU A 96 2.80 13.33 6.29
CA GLU A 96 2.15 14.15 7.32
C GLU A 96 2.03 13.45 8.67
N LEU A 97 1.89 12.11 8.72
CA LEU A 97 1.78 11.40 10.00
C LEU A 97 3.13 11.19 10.71
N PHE A 98 4.24 11.15 9.96
CA PHE A 98 5.58 10.87 10.51
C PHE A 98 6.55 12.06 10.51
N MET A 99 6.13 13.25 10.03
CA MET A 99 6.78 14.54 10.30
C MET A 99 6.25 15.17 11.59
#